data_AF-A0A498G2D4-F1
#
_entry.id   AF-A0A498G2D4-F1
#
_cell.length_a   1.000
_cell.length_b   1.000
_cell.length_c   1.000
_cell.angle_alpha   90.00
_cell.angle_beta   90.00
_cell.angle_gamma   90.00
#
_symmetry.space_group_name_H-M   'P 1'
#
loop_
_entity.id
_entity.type
_entity.pdbx_description
1 polymer ?
#
loop_
_entity_poly.entity_id
_entity_poly.type
_entity_poly.pdbx_seq_one_letter_code
_entity_poly.pdbx_strand_id
1 'polypeptide(L)'
;MGSKALKVSEVVYDTLEGRKRKNETFDDVLRRELGLAPGLEDAAAYLPDETRKVVLELIEEIDELADFDHTVETKGASAYYEFVSPDSGLTIAVAEFSSDKGSSVVFRYRQMDGDMIYLTSIHSDRDTDSEFDLNTDSEFDELVENISEPIEGAVRKWH
;
A
#
# COMPACT_ATOMS: atom_id res chain seq x y z
N MET A 1 16.59 13.24 -3.94
CA MET A 1 17.26 12.30 -3.02
C MET A 1 18.75 12.23 -3.39
N GLY A 2 19.64 12.23 -2.42
CA GLY A 2 21.08 12.08 -2.67
C GLY A 2 21.47 10.61 -2.71
N SER A 3 22.27 10.18 -3.70
CA SER A 3 22.85 8.84 -3.72
C SER A 3 24.18 8.83 -2.97
N LYS A 4 24.44 7.74 -2.23
CA LYS A 4 25.73 7.47 -1.58
C LYS A 4 26.15 6.04 -1.93
N ALA A 5 27.43 5.84 -2.21
CA ALA A 5 27.98 4.51 -2.44
C ALA A 5 28.44 3.87 -1.12
N LEU A 6 27.94 2.67 -0.83
CA LEU A 6 28.39 1.84 0.30
C LEU A 6 29.25 0.69 -0.24
N LYS A 7 30.37 0.39 0.41
CA LYS A 7 31.16 -0.81 0.13
C LYS A 7 30.80 -1.90 1.12
N VAL A 8 30.39 -3.05 0.61
CA VAL A 8 30.10 -4.26 1.39
C VAL A 8 31.04 -5.39 0.95
N SER A 9 31.23 -6.41 1.79
CA SER A 9 31.94 -7.61 1.36
C SER A 9 31.11 -8.39 0.34
N GLU A 10 31.78 -9.16 -0.51
CA GLU A 10 31.15 -10.01 -1.54
C GLU A 10 30.12 -10.97 -0.92
N VAL A 11 30.47 -11.60 0.21
CA VAL A 11 29.56 -12.49 0.95
C VAL A 11 28.27 -11.78 1.41
N VAL A 12 28.38 -10.54 1.88
CA VAL A 12 27.21 -9.75 2.30
C VAL A 12 26.37 -9.37 1.09
N TYR A 13 27.01 -8.95 0.00
CA TYR A 13 26.33 -8.64 -1.25
C TYR A 13 25.53 -9.83 -1.77
N ASP A 14 26.16 -10.99 -1.92
CA ASP A 14 25.52 -12.21 -2.44
C ASP A 14 24.38 -12.69 -1.53
N THR A 15 24.54 -12.54 -0.21
CA THR A 15 23.49 -12.89 0.75
C THR A 15 22.27 -11.99 0.60
N LEU A 16 22.47 -10.67 0.47
CA LEU A 16 21.38 -9.71 0.32
C LEU A 16 20.74 -9.81 -1.07
N GLU A 17 21.53 -9.93 -2.14
CA GLU A 17 21.04 -10.13 -3.50
C GLU A 17 20.24 -11.43 -3.61
N GLY A 18 20.64 -12.49 -2.90
CA GLY A 18 19.89 -13.75 -2.83
C GLY A 18 18.55 -13.65 -2.08
N ARG A 19 18.33 -12.62 -1.25
CA ARG A 19 17.08 -12.35 -0.52
C ARG A 19 16.17 -11.36 -1.23
N LYS A 20 16.60 -10.82 -2.36
CA LYS A 20 15.87 -9.84 -3.15
C LYS A 20 14.63 -10.46 -3.77
N ARG A 21 13.47 -9.88 -3.51
CA ARG A 21 12.23 -10.20 -4.25
C ARG A 21 12.28 -9.60 -5.65
N LYS A 22 11.41 -10.08 -6.54
CA LYS A 22 11.44 -9.81 -7.99
C LYS A 22 11.51 -8.32 -8.36
N ASN A 23 10.96 -7.42 -7.52
CA ASN A 23 10.95 -5.97 -7.74
C ASN A 23 11.65 -5.14 -6.67
N GLU A 24 12.35 -5.77 -5.73
CA GLU A 24 13.12 -5.01 -4.75
C GLU A 24 14.42 -4.53 -5.38
N THR A 25 14.79 -3.28 -5.14
CA THR A 25 16.17 -2.84 -5.34
C THR A 25 17.05 -3.35 -4.20
N PHE A 26 18.37 -3.32 -4.39
CA PHE A 26 19.29 -3.69 -3.31
C PHE A 26 19.14 -2.79 -2.08
N ASP A 27 18.78 -1.51 -2.27
CA ASP A 27 18.53 -0.58 -1.16
C ASP A 27 17.25 -0.96 -0.40
N ASP A 28 16.22 -1.46 -1.08
CA ASP A 28 14.97 -1.91 -0.45
C ASP A 28 15.21 -3.13 0.42
N VAL A 29 15.96 -4.12 -0.10
CA VAL A 29 16.40 -5.28 0.70
C VAL A 29 17.21 -4.82 1.91
N LEU A 30 18.15 -3.89 1.72
CA LEU A 30 18.97 -3.38 2.81
C LEU A 30 18.12 -2.66 3.87
N ARG A 31 17.14 -1.83 3.48
CA ARG A 31 16.22 -1.17 4.41
C ARG A 31 15.38 -2.18 5.17
N ARG A 32 14.83 -3.20 4.49
CA ARG A 32 14.05 -4.27 5.11
C ARG A 32 14.88 -5.02 6.15
N GLU A 33 16.07 -5.47 5.78
CA GLU A 33 16.96 -6.24 6.65
C GLU A 33 17.48 -5.43 7.85
N LEU A 34 17.55 -4.11 7.72
CA LEU A 34 17.92 -3.20 8.81
C LEU A 34 16.72 -2.72 9.65
N GLY A 35 15.49 -3.16 9.33
CA GLY A 35 14.28 -2.68 10.01
C GLY A 35 14.00 -1.19 9.79
N LEU A 36 14.46 -0.64 8.66
CA LEU A 36 14.27 0.76 8.25
C LEU A 36 13.13 0.92 7.24
N ALA A 37 12.58 -0.19 6.73
CA ALA A 37 11.39 -0.16 5.90
C ALA A 37 10.16 0.08 6.80
N PRO A 38 9.37 1.15 6.57
CA PRO A 38 8.17 1.40 7.34
C PRO A 38 7.16 0.26 7.13
N GLY A 39 6.46 -0.11 8.19
CA GLY A 39 5.33 -1.04 8.11
C GLY A 39 4.02 -0.32 7.76
N LEU A 40 2.95 -1.11 7.61
CA LEU A 40 1.60 -0.58 7.45
C LEU A 40 1.22 0.36 8.60
N GLU A 41 1.55 -0.02 9.84
CA GLU A 41 1.28 0.82 11.01
C GLU A 41 1.97 2.18 10.93
N ASP A 42 3.21 2.24 10.42
CA ASP A 42 3.95 3.49 10.24
C ASP A 42 3.32 4.37 9.14
N ALA A 43 2.83 3.75 8.06
CA ALA A 43 2.12 4.45 7.00
C ALA A 43 0.79 5.03 7.49
N ALA A 44 0.08 4.27 8.32
CA ALA A 44 -1.23 4.63 8.86
C ALA A 44 -1.17 5.54 10.12
N ALA A 45 0.02 5.75 10.69
CA ALA A 45 0.21 6.47 11.95
C ALA A 45 -0.31 7.92 11.94
N TYR A 46 -0.41 8.54 10.76
CA TYR A 46 -0.90 9.92 10.60
C TYR A 46 -2.43 10.02 10.62
N LEU A 47 -3.15 8.89 10.54
CA LEU A 47 -4.61 8.85 10.58
C LEU A 47 -5.12 8.90 12.04
N PRO A 48 -6.23 9.60 12.30
CA PRO A 48 -6.94 9.49 13.57
C PRO A 48 -7.39 8.06 13.85
N ASP A 49 -7.54 7.70 15.12
CA ASP A 49 -7.75 6.31 15.55
C ASP A 49 -8.96 5.63 14.88
N GLU A 50 -10.09 6.32 14.74
CA GLU A 50 -11.30 5.79 14.09
C GLU A 50 -11.05 5.52 12.60
N THR A 51 -10.52 6.51 11.86
CA THR A 51 -10.17 6.37 10.44
C THR A 51 -9.11 5.31 10.21
N ARG A 52 -8.09 5.26 11.09
CA ARG A 52 -7.01 4.29 11.03
C ARG A 52 -7.57 2.87 11.16
N LYS A 53 -8.48 2.63 12.11
CA LYS A 53 -9.11 1.33 12.30
C LYS A 53 -9.82 0.88 11.01
N VAL A 54 -10.66 1.73 10.44
CA VAL A 54 -11.42 1.39 9.23
C VAL A 54 -10.48 1.12 8.05
N VAL A 55 -9.44 1.94 7.85
CA VAL A 55 -8.46 1.71 6.78
C VAL A 55 -7.71 0.39 6.96
N LEU A 56 -7.32 0.04 8.19
CA LEU A 56 -6.64 -1.24 8.44
C LEU A 56 -7.58 -2.42 8.17
N GLU A 57 -8.84 -2.32 8.56
CA GLU A 57 -9.87 -3.34 8.27
C GLU A 57 -10.07 -3.51 6.76
N LEU A 58 -10.16 -2.42 6.00
CA LEU A 58 -10.23 -2.48 4.53
C LEU A 58 -8.98 -3.12 3.89
N ILE A 59 -7.80 -2.87 4.45
CA ILE A 59 -6.57 -3.47 3.95
C ILE A 59 -6.55 -4.98 4.23
N GLU A 60 -7.04 -5.41 5.39
CA GLU A 60 -7.23 -6.82 5.71
C GLU A 60 -8.20 -7.48 4.71
N GLU A 61 -9.34 -6.84 4.40
CA GLU A 61 -10.29 -7.33 3.39
C GLU A 61 -9.66 -7.47 2.00
N ILE A 62 -8.80 -6.51 1.58
CA ILE A 62 -8.06 -6.64 0.32
C ILE A 62 -7.10 -7.83 0.38
N ASP A 63 -6.39 -8.03 1.50
CA ASP A 63 -5.45 -9.13 1.69
C ASP A 63 -6.11 -10.52 1.67
N GLU A 64 -7.41 -10.61 1.96
CA GLU A 64 -8.15 -11.86 1.82
C GLU A 64 -8.44 -12.25 0.36
N LEU A 65 -8.31 -11.31 -0.59
CA LEU A 65 -8.62 -11.56 -2.02
C LEU A 65 -7.54 -12.39 -2.73
N ALA A 66 -6.27 -12.28 -2.32
CA ALA A 66 -5.15 -13.03 -2.90
C ALA A 66 -3.91 -13.01 -1.99
N ASP A 67 -2.93 -13.87 -2.27
CA ASP A 67 -1.63 -13.84 -1.60
C ASP A 67 -0.78 -12.69 -2.17
N PHE A 68 -0.70 -11.56 -1.46
CA PHE A 68 0.09 -10.40 -1.87
C PHE A 68 1.44 -10.32 -1.15
N ASP A 69 2.46 -9.90 -1.88
CA ASP A 69 3.65 -9.30 -1.29
C ASP A 69 3.35 -7.82 -0.97
N HIS A 70 3.74 -7.34 0.21
CA HIS A 70 3.58 -5.93 0.56
C HIS A 70 4.88 -5.17 0.52
N THR A 71 4.81 -3.94 0.02
CA THR A 71 5.89 -2.97 0.11
C THR A 71 5.36 -1.63 0.57
N VAL A 72 6.20 -0.87 1.29
CA VAL A 72 5.88 0.49 1.70
C VAL A 72 6.94 1.44 1.17
N GLU A 73 6.51 2.34 0.28
CA GLU A 73 7.35 3.42 -0.21
C GLU A 73 6.95 4.74 0.45
N THR A 74 7.94 5.57 0.79
CA THR A 74 7.68 6.92 1.31
C THR A 74 8.23 7.96 0.35
N LYS A 75 7.38 8.94 -0.01
CA LYS A 75 7.74 10.02 -0.92
C LYS A 75 7.12 11.32 -0.43
N GLY A 76 7.98 12.23 0.04
CA GLY A 76 7.52 13.49 0.60
C GLY A 76 6.72 13.26 1.88
N ALA A 77 5.50 13.78 1.93
CA ALA A 77 4.58 13.63 3.05
C ALA A 77 3.58 12.47 2.88
N SER A 78 3.83 11.59 1.90
CA SER A 78 2.98 10.46 1.57
C SER A 78 3.71 9.13 1.73
N ALA A 79 2.96 8.12 2.17
CA ALA A 79 3.38 6.72 2.20
C ALA A 79 2.46 5.90 1.29
N TYR A 80 3.02 4.94 0.57
CA TYR A 80 2.33 4.10 -0.41
C TYR A 80 2.47 2.66 0.06
N TYR A 81 1.37 2.07 0.53
CA TYR A 81 1.29 0.65 0.84
C TYR A 81 0.82 -0.09 -0.41
N GLU A 82 1.69 -0.91 -0.98
CA GLU A 82 1.46 -1.57 -2.26
C GLU A 82 1.17 -3.05 -2.07
N PHE A 83 0.11 -3.53 -2.72
CA PHE A 83 -0.25 -4.94 -2.82
C PHE A 83 0.35 -5.48 -4.13
N VAL A 84 1.38 -6.30 -4.04
CA VAL A 84 2.18 -6.76 -5.19
C VAL A 84 1.89 -8.22 -5.46
N SER A 85 1.60 -8.58 -6.72
CA SER A 85 1.51 -9.99 -7.10
C SER A 85 2.88 -10.68 -6.94
N PRO A 86 3.00 -11.78 -6.19
CA PRO A 86 4.25 -12.53 -6.06
C PRO A 86 4.65 -13.20 -7.39
N ASP A 87 3.67 -13.53 -8.24
CA ASP A 87 3.86 -14.22 -9.51
C ASP A 87 4.39 -13.28 -10.60
N SER A 88 3.70 -12.17 -10.83
CA SER A 88 4.05 -11.20 -11.87
C SER A 88 5.06 -10.16 -11.38
N GLY A 89 5.04 -9.84 -10.08
CA GLY A 89 5.75 -8.71 -9.52
C GLY A 89 5.06 -7.36 -9.78
N LEU A 90 3.82 -7.33 -10.24
CA LEU A 90 3.14 -6.07 -10.50
C LEU A 90 2.34 -5.62 -9.28
N THR A 91 2.40 -4.32 -8.97
CA THR A 91 1.51 -3.69 -7.99
C THR A 91 0.07 -3.76 -8.49
N ILE A 92 -0.79 -4.47 -7.78
CA ILE A 92 -2.21 -4.70 -8.10
C ILE A 92 -3.08 -3.60 -7.51
N ALA A 93 -2.80 -3.20 -6.27
CA ALA A 93 -3.50 -2.13 -5.58
C ALA A 93 -2.50 -1.31 -4.75
N VAL A 94 -2.87 -0.07 -4.44
CA VAL A 94 -2.09 0.84 -3.58
C VAL A 94 -3.02 1.60 -2.66
N ALA A 95 -2.68 1.64 -1.38
CA ALA A 95 -3.20 2.60 -0.42
C ALA A 95 -2.18 3.74 -0.25
N GLU A 96 -2.51 4.93 -0.74
CA GLU A 96 -1.72 6.15 -0.58
C GLU A 96 -2.18 6.90 0.66
N PHE A 97 -1.36 6.86 1.71
CA PHE A 97 -1.52 7.65 2.93
C PHE A 97 -0.87 9.02 2.72
N SER A 98 -1.61 10.10 2.93
CA SER A 98 -1.10 11.47 2.76
C SER A 98 -1.51 12.37 3.91
N SER A 99 -0.61 13.29 4.27
CA SER A 99 -0.83 14.33 5.29
C SER A 99 -0.80 15.76 4.72
N ASP A 100 -0.63 15.92 3.39
CA ASP A 100 -0.42 17.22 2.75
C ASP A 100 -1.64 18.16 2.78
N LYS A 101 -2.86 17.63 2.94
CA LYS A 101 -4.13 18.38 2.92
C LYS A 101 -5.15 17.84 3.93
N GLY A 102 -4.67 17.53 5.14
CA GLY A 102 -5.39 16.69 6.09
C GLY A 102 -4.96 15.23 5.97
N SER A 103 -5.28 14.40 6.97
CA SER A 103 -4.94 12.98 6.93
C SER A 103 -5.94 12.25 6.04
N SER A 104 -5.46 11.68 4.94
CA SER A 104 -6.32 10.95 3.99
C SER A 104 -5.65 9.69 3.48
N VAL A 105 -6.47 8.74 3.06
CA VAL A 105 -6.05 7.54 2.34
C VAL A 105 -6.75 7.50 1.00
N VAL A 106 -5.99 7.25 -0.07
CA VAL A 106 -6.54 7.04 -1.41
C VAL A 106 -6.23 5.62 -1.85
N PHE A 107 -7.26 4.86 -2.21
CA PHE A 107 -7.11 3.54 -2.78
C PHE A 107 -7.09 3.63 -4.31
N ARG A 108 -6.15 2.93 -4.92
CA ARG A 108 -6.02 2.78 -6.38
C ARG A 108 -5.81 1.31 -6.73
N TYR A 109 -6.20 0.93 -7.93
CA TYR A 109 -5.99 -0.42 -8.44
C TYR A 109 -5.50 -0.42 -9.89
N ARG A 110 -4.87 -1.52 -10.29
CA ARG A 110 -4.37 -1.72 -11.65
C ARG A 110 -5.49 -2.20 -12.57
N GLN A 111 -5.86 -1.38 -13.53
CA GLN A 111 -6.89 -1.73 -14.50
C GLN A 111 -6.36 -2.67 -15.60
N MET A 112 -7.26 -3.06 -16.52
CA MET A 112 -7.00 -3.97 -17.63
C MET A 112 -5.94 -3.48 -18.62
N ASP A 113 -5.75 -2.19 -18.79
CA ASP A 113 -4.70 -1.64 -19.67
C ASP A 113 -3.32 -1.57 -18.97
N GLY A 114 -3.29 -1.79 -17.67
CA GLY A 114 -2.08 -1.78 -16.85
C GLY A 114 -1.87 -0.48 -16.08
N ASP A 115 -2.72 0.53 -16.27
CA ASP A 115 -2.65 1.80 -15.55
C ASP A 115 -3.25 1.68 -14.14
N MET A 116 -2.72 2.48 -13.21
CA MET A 116 -3.26 2.60 -11.86
C MET A 116 -4.34 3.68 -11.86
N ILE A 117 -5.57 3.30 -11.50
CA ILE A 117 -6.71 4.22 -11.49
C ILE A 117 -7.27 4.40 -10.07
N TYR A 118 -7.85 5.57 -9.84
CA TYR A 118 -8.53 5.91 -8.59
C TYR A 118 -9.72 4.98 -8.35
N LEU A 119 -9.86 4.52 -7.11
CA LEU A 119 -11.01 3.73 -6.68
C LEU A 119 -11.83 4.53 -5.66
N THR A 120 -11.25 4.90 -4.52
CA THR A 120 -11.92 5.66 -3.47
C THR A 120 -10.94 6.43 -2.60
N SER A 121 -11.44 7.32 -1.74
CA SER A 121 -10.64 8.02 -0.74
C SER A 121 -11.39 8.20 0.59
N ILE A 122 -10.63 8.16 1.67
CA ILE A 122 -11.10 8.35 3.04
C ILE A 122 -10.37 9.55 3.63
N HIS A 123 -11.13 10.53 4.13
CA HIS A 123 -10.60 11.77 4.69
C HIS A 123 -10.89 11.88 6.19
N SER A 124 -9.93 12.40 6.97
CA SER A 124 -10.09 12.57 8.42
C SER A 124 -10.70 13.90 8.85
N ASP A 125 -10.66 14.91 7.98
CA ASP A 125 -11.11 16.26 8.34
C ASP A 125 -12.63 16.38 8.18
N ARG A 126 -13.30 16.43 9.33
CA ARG A 126 -14.73 16.75 9.50
C ARG A 126 -15.04 18.16 8.97
N ASP A 127 -15.33 18.29 7.67
CA ASP A 127 -16.28 19.27 7.11
C ASP A 127 -16.44 19.23 5.57
N THR A 128 -15.86 18.24 4.87
CA THR A 128 -15.99 18.13 3.41
C THR A 128 -16.36 16.72 2.99
N ASP A 129 -17.54 16.58 2.37
CA ASP A 129 -17.94 15.56 1.39
C ASP A 129 -17.13 14.24 1.46
N SER A 130 -17.17 13.55 2.60
CA SER A 130 -16.76 12.15 2.65
C SER A 130 -17.79 11.38 1.84
N GLU A 131 -17.33 10.60 0.85
CA GLU A 131 -18.22 9.76 0.03
C GLU A 131 -18.91 8.67 0.90
N PHE A 132 -18.35 8.37 2.08
CA PHE A 132 -18.86 7.39 3.04
C PHE A 132 -18.82 7.93 4.49
N ASP A 133 -19.91 7.79 5.24
CA ASP A 133 -19.99 7.99 6.69
C ASP A 133 -19.76 6.65 7.41
N LEU A 134 -18.49 6.34 7.62
CA LEU A 134 -17.95 5.07 8.16
C LEU A 134 -18.39 4.74 9.62
N ASN A 135 -19.40 5.44 10.14
CA ASN A 135 -20.04 5.19 11.44
C ASN A 135 -21.20 4.18 11.36
N THR A 136 -21.53 3.66 10.19
CA THR A 136 -22.58 2.64 10.02
C THR A 136 -22.08 1.41 9.29
N ASP A 137 -22.41 0.23 9.82
CA ASP A 137 -21.96 -1.06 9.28
C ASP A 137 -22.32 -1.25 7.79
N SER A 138 -23.47 -0.72 7.32
CA SER A 138 -23.88 -0.91 5.91
C SER A 138 -23.06 -0.10 4.91
N GLU A 139 -22.52 1.06 5.32
CA GLU A 139 -21.66 1.85 4.42
C GLU A 139 -20.24 1.30 4.36
N PHE A 140 -19.80 0.60 5.42
CA PHE A 140 -18.56 -0.16 5.39
C PHE A 140 -18.65 -1.35 4.42
N ASP A 141 -19.73 -2.14 4.49
CA ASP A 141 -19.95 -3.26 3.57
C ASP A 141 -19.97 -2.80 2.10
N GLU A 142 -20.68 -1.69 1.81
CA GLU A 142 -20.72 -1.11 0.47
C GLU A 142 -19.32 -0.62 0.01
N LEU A 143 -18.53 -0.04 0.92
CA LEU A 143 -17.15 0.36 0.63
C LEU A 143 -16.24 -0.84 0.34
N VAL A 144 -16.38 -1.93 1.10
CA VAL A 144 -15.66 -3.19 0.86
C VAL A 144 -16.03 -3.75 -0.51
N GLU A 145 -17.32 -3.86 -0.85
CA GLU A 145 -17.75 -4.34 -2.17
C GLU A 145 -17.18 -3.48 -3.31
N ASN A 146 -17.22 -2.15 -3.15
CA ASN A 146 -16.67 -1.19 -4.12
C ASN A 146 -15.16 -1.32 -4.32
N ILE A 147 -14.40 -1.75 -3.29
CA ILE A 147 -12.96 -1.98 -3.35
C ILE A 147 -12.63 -3.37 -3.89
N SER A 148 -13.34 -4.40 -3.41
CA SER A 148 -13.02 -5.79 -3.66
C SER A 148 -13.33 -6.20 -5.10
N GLU A 149 -14.50 -5.82 -5.66
CA GLU A 149 -14.85 -6.22 -7.04
C GLU A 149 -13.81 -5.77 -8.10
N PRO A 150 -13.34 -4.50 -8.10
CA PRO A 150 -12.31 -4.07 -9.04
C PRO A 150 -10.96 -4.75 -8.81
N ILE A 151 -10.56 -4.95 -7.55
CA ILE A 151 -9.29 -5.59 -7.20
C ILE A 151 -9.31 -7.08 -7.58
N GLU A 152 -10.39 -7.82 -7.32
CA GLU A 152 -10.54 -9.20 -7.80
C GLU A 152 -10.44 -9.30 -9.33
N GLY A 153 -11.00 -8.31 -10.03
CA GLY A 153 -10.85 -8.18 -11.48
C GLY A 153 -9.39 -8.01 -11.90
N ALA A 154 -8.63 -7.20 -11.18
CA ALA A 154 -7.20 -7.00 -11.40
C ALA A 154 -6.38 -8.24 -11.05
N VAL A 155 -6.68 -8.90 -9.92
CA VAL A 155 -6.05 -10.15 -9.48
C VAL A 155 -6.19 -11.21 -10.56
N ARG A 156 -7.40 -11.46 -11.05
CA ARG A 156 -7.64 -12.46 -12.11
C ARG A 156 -6.82 -12.26 -13.39
N LYS A 157 -6.32 -11.05 -13.63
CA LYS A 157 -5.55 -10.72 -14.83
C LYS A 157 -4.04 -10.63 -14.61
N TRP A 158 -3.66 -10.03 -13.50
CA TRP A 158 -2.29 -9.57 -13.25
C TRP A 158 -1.62 -10.29 -12.09
N HIS A 159 -2.40 -11.00 -11.27
CA HIS A 159 -1.87 -11.84 -10.21
C HIS A 159 -1.30 -13.11 -10.83
#